data_AF-A0A499VLE9-F1
#
_entry.id   AF-A0A499VLE9-F1
#
_cell.length_a   1.000
_cell.length_b   1.000
_cell.length_c   1.000
_cell.angle_alpha   90.00
_cell.angle_beta   90.00
_cell.angle_gamma   90.00
#
_symmetry.space_group_name_H-M   'P 1'
#
loop_
_entity.id
_entity.type
_entity.pdbx_description
1 polymer ?
#
loop_
_entity_poly.entity_id
_entity_poly.type
_entity_poly.pdbx_seq_one_letter_code
_entity_poly.pdbx_strand_id
1 'polypeptide(L)' 'MGCGDACPIFPGKKYLDWALEDPAGKGVEAVRPIRDEIKTRIQALIAEIDAKQEA' A
#
# COMPACT_ATOMS: atom_id res chain seq x y z
N MET A 1 0.86 1.58 7.12
CA MET A 1 -0.12 2.61 6.72
C MET A 1 -1.46 2.24 7.32
N GLY A 2 -1.89 2.92 8.38
CA GLY A 2 -3.15 2.60 9.06
C GLY A 2 -3.88 3.88 9.44
N CYS A 3 -5.20 3.89 9.28
CA CYS A 3 -6.06 4.95 9.80
C CYS A 3 -6.27 4.86 11.33
N GLY A 4 -5.59 3.93 12.03
CA GLY A 4 -5.87 3.51 13.40
C GLY A 4 -6.89 2.34 13.45
N ASP A 5 -7.54 2.15 14.60
CA ASP A 5 -8.46 1.02 14.91
C ASP A 5 -9.85 1.08 14.24
N ALA A 6 -10.12 2.10 13.42
CA ALA A 6 -11.50 2.50 13.12
C ALA A 6 -11.83 2.63 11.62
N CYS A 7 -11.18 1.89 10.72
CA CYS A 7 -11.66 1.84 9.34
C CYS A 7 -12.84 0.85 9.22
N PRO A 8 -14.09 1.31 9.01
CA PRO A 8 -15.22 0.41 8.83
C PRO A 8 -15.01 -0.47 7.59
N ILE A 9 -15.29 -1.76 7.75
CA ILE A 9 -15.23 -2.75 6.66
C ILE A 9 -16.57 -2.76 5.93
N PHE A 10 -16.52 -2.49 4.63
CA PHE A 10 -17.67 -2.46 3.73
C PHE A 10 -17.66 -3.70 2.82
N PRO A 11 -18.83 -4.31 2.55
CA PRO A 11 -18.93 -5.45 1.65
C PRO A 11 -18.54 -5.07 0.21
N GLY A 12 -17.96 -6.02 -0.52
CA GLY A 12 -17.54 -5.85 -1.91
C GLY A 12 -16.28 -5.01 -2.11
N LYS A 13 -15.57 -4.65 -1.04
CA LYS A 13 -14.28 -3.96 -1.11
C LYS A 13 -13.12 -4.92 -0.83
N LYS A 14 -12.04 -4.79 -1.62
CA LYS A 14 -10.77 -5.45 -1.35
C LYS A 14 -9.94 -4.52 -0.46
N TYR A 15 -9.76 -4.92 0.79
CA TYR A 15 -8.87 -4.24 1.74
C TYR A 15 -7.47 -4.81 1.62
N LEU A 16 -6.47 -3.93 1.56
CA LEU A 16 -5.06 -4.28 1.52
C LEU A 16 -4.38 -3.63 2.71
N ASP A 17 -3.76 -4.44 3.55
CA ASP A 17 -2.90 -3.97 4.63
C ASP A 17 -1.45 -4.34 4.31
N TRP A 18 -0.59 -3.33 4.35
CA TRP A 18 0.81 -3.42 3.98
C TRP A 18 1.63 -3.05 5.20
N ALA A 19 2.21 -4.08 5.83
CA ALA A 19 3.27 -3.88 6.80
C ALA A 19 4.44 -3.17 6.09
N LEU A 20 4.77 -1.98 6.58
CA LEU A 20 5.81 -1.09 6.10
C LEU A 20 6.46 -0.47 7.34
N GLU A 21 7.77 -0.32 7.32
CA GLU A 21 8.46 0.42 8.38
C GLU A 21 8.01 1.88 8.40
N ASP A 22 7.90 2.46 9.61
CA ASP A 22 7.58 3.87 9.77
C ASP A 22 8.79 4.74 9.36
N PRO A 23 8.66 5.63 8.36
CA PRO A 23 9.71 6.55 7.98
C PRO A 23 9.83 7.76 8.93
N ALA A 24 8.87 7.99 9.83
CA ALA A 24 8.85 9.16 10.71
C ALA A 24 10.14 9.25 11.55
N GLY A 25 10.76 10.43 11.55
CA GLY A 25 12.01 10.68 12.27
C GLY A 25 13.27 10.06 11.65
N LYS A 26 13.15 9.31 10.55
CA LYS A 26 14.31 8.73 9.84
C LYS A 26 14.86 9.69 8.77
N GLY A 27 16.14 9.57 8.46
CA GLY A 27 16.79 10.32 7.38
C GLY A 27 16.43 9.80 5.98
N VAL A 28 16.68 10.61 4.95
CA VAL A 28 16.29 10.31 3.55
C VAL A 28 16.77 8.96 3.05
N GLU A 29 17.98 8.53 3.43
CA GLU A 29 18.53 7.24 3.01
C GLU A 29 17.73 6.05 3.54
N ALA A 30 17.09 6.17 4.70
CA ALA A 30 16.22 5.14 5.24
C ALA A 30 14.78 5.23 4.66
N VAL A 31 14.35 6.39 4.22
CA VAL A 31 13.02 6.60 3.61
C VAL A 31 12.96 6.08 2.17
N ARG A 32 14.03 6.25 1.40
CA ARG A 32 14.12 5.81 -0.01
C ARG A 32 13.74 4.34 -0.23
N PRO A 33 14.30 3.35 0.49
CA PRO A 33 13.93 1.95 0.29
C PRO A 33 12.46 1.68 0.62
N ILE A 34 11.90 2.32 1.66
CA ILE A 34 10.48 2.19 2.02
C ILE A 34 9.59 2.73 0.88
N ARG A 35 9.94 3.88 0.31
CA ARG A 35 9.24 4.45 -0.84
C ARG A 35 9.32 3.52 -2.06
N ASP A 36 10.47 2.95 -2.33
CA ASP A 36 10.69 2.10 -3.51
C ASP A 36 9.90 0.79 -3.38
N GLU A 37 9.81 0.24 -2.18
CA GLU A 37 8.92 -0.90 -1.88
C GLU A 37 7.45 -0.55 -2.13
N ILE A 38 6.98 0.62 -1.65
CA ILE A 38 5.61 1.09 -1.90
C ILE A 38 5.36 1.21 -3.40
N LYS A 39 6.31 1.77 -4.16
CA LYS A 39 6.20 1.92 -5.61
C LYS A 39 6.00 0.56 -6.29
N THR A 40 6.80 -0.45 -5.96
CA THR A 40 6.67 -1.79 -6.53
C THR A 40 5.30 -2.40 -6.22
N ARG A 41 4.83 -2.29 -4.98
CA ARG A 41 3.51 -2.81 -4.57
C ARG A 41 2.37 -2.12 -5.32
N ILE A 42 2.44 -0.80 -5.51
CA ILE A 42 1.44 -0.04 -6.28
C ILE A 42 1.43 -0.48 -7.74
N GLN A 43 2.59 -0.63 -8.38
CA GLN A 43 2.67 -1.05 -9.78
C GLN A 43 2.04 -2.44 -9.99
N ALA A 44 2.28 -3.38 -9.09
CA ALA A 44 1.66 -4.70 -9.11
C ALA A 44 0.13 -4.62 -8.92
N LEU A 45 -0.33 -3.76 -8.00
CA LEU A 45 -1.76 -3.55 -7.75
C LEU A 45 -2.48 -2.97 -8.97
N ILE A 46 -1.87 -2.00 -9.67
CA ILE A 46 -2.44 -1.43 -10.90
C ILE A 46 -2.60 -2.53 -11.94
N ALA A 47 -1.56 -3.33 -12.19
CA ALA A 47 -1.64 -4.44 -13.13
C ALA A 47 -2.73 -5.46 -12.77
N GLU A 48 -2.92 -5.75 -11.48
CA GLU A 48 -4.02 -6.62 -11.02
C GLU A 48 -5.40 -6.02 -11.31
N ILE A 49 -5.56 -4.72 -11.09
CA ILE A 49 -6.83 -4.02 -11.33
C ILE A 49 -7.14 -3.99 -12.82
N ASP A 50 -6.17 -3.63 -13.66
CA ASP A 50 -6.35 -3.55 -15.11
C ASP A 50 -6.74 -4.92 -15.69
N ALA A 51 -6.04 -5.99 -15.28
CA ALA A 51 -6.37 -7.36 -15.70
C ALA A 51 -7.79 -7.80 -15.29
N LYS A 52 -8.34 -7.24 -14.20
CA LYS A 52 -9.72 -7.52 -13.75
C LYS A 52 -10.78 -6.69 -14.47
N GLN A 53 -10.42 -5.59 -15.12
CA GLN A 53 -11.36 -4.77 -15.89
C GLN A 53 -11.58 -5.34 -17.30
N GLU A 54 -10.62 -6.10 -17.82
CA GLU A 54 -10.67 -6.70 -19.16
C GLU A 54 -11.37 -8.08 -19.21
N ALA A 55 -11.72 -8.63 -18.04
CA ALA A 55 -12.38 -9.94 -17.87
C ALA A 55 -13.89 -9.79 -17.63
#